data_AF-A0A7D9LMH9-F1
#
_entry.id   AF-A0A7D9LMH9-F1
#
_cell.length_a   1.000
_cell.length_b   1.000
_cell.length_c   1.000
_cell.angle_alpha   90.00
_cell.angle_beta   90.00
_cell.angle_gamma   90.00
#
_symmetry.space_group_name_H-M   'P 1'
#
loop_
_entity.id
_entity.type
_entity.pdbx_description
1 polymer ?
#
loop_
_entity_poly.entity_id
_entity_poly.type
_entity_poly.pdbx_seq_one_letter_code
_entity_poly.pdbx_strand_id
1 'polypeptide(L)'
;MADHLEDQVVGTSIGITICPLASLMLDQVAYLKSIGLNAAAGYNGQDEEILRDVEGLFSHIYATPESMLSMKRWQKMLQSPYFIEHCVVVAIDKAHCISTW
;
A
#
# COMPACT_ATOMS: atom_id res chain seq x y z
N MET A 1 -7.87 -13.11 -2.07
CA MET A 1 -7.60 -12.98 -3.53
C MET A 1 -6.10 -12.89 -3.79
N ALA A 2 -5.36 -12.09 -3.01
CA ALA A 2 -3.90 -12.10 -2.99
C ALA A 2 -3.31 -13.39 -2.38
N ASP A 3 -3.93 -13.96 -1.34
CA ASP A 3 -3.43 -15.15 -0.64
C ASP A 3 -3.41 -16.43 -1.49
N HIS A 4 -4.27 -16.49 -2.52
CA HIS A 4 -4.30 -17.62 -3.46
C HIS A 4 -3.12 -17.63 -4.45
N LEU A 5 -2.34 -16.54 -4.52
CA LEU A 5 -1.19 -16.45 -5.43
C LEU A 5 0.03 -17.21 -4.89
N GLU A 6 0.15 -17.39 -3.57
CA GLU A 6 1.32 -18.00 -2.92
C GLU A 6 0.99 -19.09 -1.88
N ASP A 7 -0.23 -19.63 -1.87
CA ASP A 7 -0.68 -20.63 -0.88
C ASP A 7 -0.50 -20.15 0.58
N GLN A 8 -0.66 -18.84 0.79
CA GLN A 8 -0.56 -18.20 2.10
C GLN A 8 -1.86 -18.34 2.88
N VAL A 9 -1.76 -18.18 4.21
CA VAL A 9 -2.93 -18.12 5.09
C VAL A 9 -3.83 -16.98 4.63
N VAL A 10 -5.13 -17.26 4.46
CA VAL A 10 -6.09 -16.26 3.98
C VAL A 10 -6.06 -15.02 4.88
N GLY A 11 -5.83 -13.85 4.28
CA GLY A 11 -5.80 -12.56 4.96
C GLY A 11 -4.41 -12.10 5.41
N THR A 12 -3.34 -12.81 5.05
CA THR A 12 -1.97 -12.42 5.40
C THR A 12 -1.23 -11.72 4.27
N SER A 13 -1.64 -11.90 3.02
CA SER A 13 -0.93 -11.30 1.89
C SER A 13 -1.10 -9.80 1.80
N ILE A 14 -0.02 -9.12 1.45
CA ILE A 14 0.09 -7.66 1.32
C ILE A 14 0.28 -7.32 -0.16
N GLY A 15 -0.50 -6.38 -0.66
CA GLY A 15 -0.30 -5.71 -1.95
C GLY A 15 -0.02 -4.23 -1.76
N ILE A 16 1.03 -3.72 -2.39
CA ILE A 16 1.32 -2.28 -2.46
C ILE A 16 0.96 -1.73 -3.83
N THR A 17 0.31 -0.57 -3.87
CA THR A 17 0.09 0.22 -5.09
C THR A 17 0.73 1.59 -4.93
N ILE A 18 1.64 1.93 -5.84
CA ILE A 18 2.28 3.25 -5.91
C ILE A 18 1.46 4.11 -6.89
N CYS A 19 0.94 5.25 -6.44
CA CYS A 19 0.06 6.12 -7.23
C CYS A 19 0.47 7.60 -7.10
N PRO A 20 0.50 8.38 -8.21
CA PRO A 20 0.94 9.77 -8.17
C PRO A 20 -0.06 10.74 -7.52
N LEU A 21 -1.34 10.36 -7.38
CA LEU A 21 -2.38 11.28 -6.91
C LEU A 21 -3.10 10.73 -5.67
N ALA A 22 -3.01 11.47 -4.56
CA ALA A 22 -3.64 11.10 -3.30
C ALA A 22 -5.17 10.96 -3.40
N SER A 23 -5.84 11.79 -4.20
CA SER A 23 -7.28 11.69 -4.42
C SER A 23 -7.68 10.32 -4.99
N LEU A 24 -6.96 9.81 -5.98
CA LEU A 24 -7.21 8.49 -6.56
C LEU A 24 -7.01 7.38 -5.52
N MET A 25 -5.95 7.48 -4.70
CA MET A 25 -5.70 6.51 -3.63
C MET A 25 -6.85 6.46 -2.62
N LEU A 26 -7.37 7.63 -2.21
CA LEU A 26 -8.47 7.72 -1.26
C LEU A 26 -9.76 7.10 -1.81
N ASP A 27 -10.06 7.32 -3.10
CA ASP A 27 -11.21 6.69 -3.77
C ASP A 27 -11.09 5.16 -3.78
N GLN A 28 -9.90 4.63 -4.07
CA GLN A 28 -9.65 3.19 -4.05
C GLN A 28 -9.77 2.59 -2.64
N VAL A 29 -9.20 3.26 -1.64
CA VAL A 29 -9.31 2.83 -0.24
C VAL A 29 -10.76 2.83 0.22
N ALA A 30 -11.53 3.87 -0.10
CA ALA A 30 -12.95 3.95 0.23
C ALA A 30 -13.74 2.78 -0.41
N TYR A 31 -13.47 2.50 -1.69
CA TYR A 31 -14.08 1.37 -2.39
C TYR A 31 -13.72 0.02 -1.75
N LEU A 32 -12.44 -0.25 -1.50
CA LEU A 32 -11.99 -1.50 -0.88
C LEU A 32 -12.59 -1.70 0.50
N LYS A 33 -12.64 -0.65 1.33
CA LYS A 33 -13.31 -0.70 2.64
C LYS A 33 -14.82 -0.98 2.50
N SER A 34 -15.48 -0.43 1.49
CA SER A 34 -16.91 -0.65 1.26
C SER A 34 -17.27 -2.11 0.95
N ILE A 35 -16.33 -2.87 0.38
CA ILE A 35 -16.48 -4.30 0.10
C ILE A 35 -15.85 -5.19 1.21
N GLY A 36 -15.49 -4.60 2.35
CA GLY A 36 -14.97 -5.30 3.52
C GLY A 36 -13.48 -5.66 3.45
N LEU A 37 -12.73 -5.11 2.49
CA LEU A 37 -11.28 -5.31 2.40
C LEU A 37 -10.53 -4.27 3.22
N ASN A 38 -9.50 -4.73 3.93
CA ASN A 38 -8.65 -3.84 4.72
C ASN A 38 -7.66 -3.10 3.80
N ALA A 39 -7.81 -1.78 3.71
CA ALA A 39 -6.99 -0.94 2.85
C ALA A 39 -6.59 0.38 3.54
N ALA A 40 -5.39 0.85 3.26
CA ALA A 40 -4.88 2.13 3.76
C ALA A 40 -4.15 2.91 2.66
N ALA A 41 -4.15 4.24 2.77
CA ALA A 41 -3.38 5.13 1.89
C ALA A 41 -2.44 5.96 2.75
N GLY A 42 -1.16 6.04 2.37
CA GLY A 42 -0.18 6.93 2.98
C GLY A 42 0.38 7.92 1.96
N TYR A 43 0.25 9.21 2.28
CA TYR A 43 0.77 10.31 1.48
C TYR A 43 1.34 11.41 2.39
N ASN A 44 2.08 12.34 1.79
CA ASN A 44 2.64 13.47 2.55
C ASN A 44 1.53 14.42 3.02
N GLY A 45 1.63 14.88 4.27
CA GLY A 45 0.65 15.81 4.86
C GLY A 45 -0.57 15.15 5.52
N GLN A 46 -0.52 13.84 5.75
CA GLN A 46 -1.58 13.09 6.41
C GLN A 46 -1.38 12.98 7.93
N ASP A 47 -2.48 12.86 8.67
CA ASP A 47 -2.48 12.72 10.14
C ASP A 47 -1.81 11.43 10.62
N GLU A 48 -1.02 11.53 11.70
CA GLU A 48 -0.27 10.39 12.27
C GLU A 48 -1.15 9.20 12.68
N GLU A 49 -2.44 9.41 12.97
CA GLU A 49 -3.39 8.34 13.29
C GLU A 49 -3.64 7.40 12.10
N ILE A 50 -3.89 7.95 10.91
CA ILE A 50 -4.10 7.17 9.68
C ILE A 50 -2.80 6.45 9.27
N LEU A 51 -1.68 6.97 9.74
CA LEU A 51 -0.35 6.44 9.48
C LEU A 51 0.02 5.28 10.42
N ARG A 52 -0.61 5.20 11.60
CA ARG A 52 -0.58 4.02 12.48
C ARG A 52 -1.43 2.90 11.93
N ASP A 53 -2.54 3.21 11.26
CA ASP A 53 -3.29 2.20 10.54
C ASP A 53 -2.37 1.47 9.57
N VAL A 54 -1.56 2.16 8.77
CA VAL A 54 -0.61 1.51 7.83
C VAL A 54 0.35 0.50 8.49
N GLU A 55 0.64 0.59 9.79
CA GLU A 55 1.51 -0.36 10.51
C GLU A 55 0.81 -1.67 10.92
N GLY A 56 -0.52 -1.79 10.75
CA GLY A 56 -1.26 -3.01 11.00
C GLY A 56 -1.18 -4.03 9.85
N LEU A 57 -1.94 -5.13 9.98
CA LEU A 57 -2.07 -6.17 8.95
C LEU A 57 -3.06 -5.71 7.86
N PHE A 58 -2.57 -4.94 6.89
CA PHE A 58 -3.38 -4.48 5.75
C PHE A 58 -3.09 -5.32 4.51
N SER A 59 -4.16 -5.75 3.86
CA SER A 59 -4.05 -6.53 2.63
C SER A 59 -3.71 -5.65 1.43
N HIS A 60 -4.10 -4.36 1.46
CA HIS A 60 -3.86 -3.41 0.37
C HIS A 60 -3.38 -2.06 0.89
N ILE A 61 -2.25 -1.60 0.37
CA ILE A 61 -1.62 -0.35 0.79
C ILE A 61 -1.40 0.52 -0.45
N TYR A 62 -1.82 1.77 -0.37
CA TYR A 62 -1.58 2.79 -1.39
C TYR A 62 -0.57 3.80 -0.89
N ALA A 63 0.41 4.18 -1.71
CA ALA A 63 1.38 5.19 -1.35
C ALA A 63 1.78 6.07 -2.53
N THR A 64 2.09 7.35 -2.27
CA THR A 64 2.74 8.18 -3.30
C THR A 64 4.23 7.88 -3.40
N PRO A 65 4.86 8.05 -4.58
CA PRO A 65 6.30 7.90 -4.72
C PRO A 65 7.10 8.74 -3.72
N GLU A 66 6.67 9.99 -3.50
CA GLU A 66 7.34 10.92 -2.58
C GLU A 66 7.24 10.46 -1.13
N SER A 67 6.07 9.94 -0.73
CA SER A 67 5.88 9.40 0.63
C SER A 67 6.80 8.22 0.87
N MET A 68 6.85 7.27 -0.07
CA MET A 68 7.71 6.08 0.01
C MET A 68 9.20 6.42 0.16
N LEU A 69 9.65 7.50 -0.50
CA LEU A 69 11.05 7.93 -0.46
C LEU A 69 11.38 8.78 0.78
N SER A 70 10.44 9.58 1.26
CA SER A 70 10.69 10.58 2.31
C SER A 70 10.43 10.10 3.73
N MET A 71 9.53 9.13 3.93
CA MET A 71 9.13 8.72 5.28
C MET A 71 9.86 7.44 5.72
N LYS A 72 10.68 7.56 6.78
CA LYS A 72 11.46 6.44 7.36
C LYS A 72 10.62 5.21 7.72
N ARG A 73 9.34 5.38 8.03
CA ARG A 73 8.48 4.24 8.38
C ARG A 73 8.20 3.32 7.20
N TRP A 74 8.06 3.87 5.99
CA TRP A 74 7.90 3.04 4.79
C TRP A 74 9.13 2.18 4.59
N GLN A 75 10.32 2.77 4.74
CA GLN A 75 11.57 2.03 4.70
C GLN A 75 11.62 0.91 5.74
N LYS A 76 11.20 1.18 6.99
CA LYS A 76 11.11 0.16 8.04
C LYS A 76 10.12 -0.95 7.73
N MET A 77 8.91 -0.61 7.27
CA MET A 77 7.87 -1.58 6.92
C MET A 77 8.35 -2.48 5.76
N LEU A 78 8.89 -1.87 4.69
CA LEU A 78 9.43 -2.60 3.54
C LEU A 78 10.59 -3.54 3.88
N GLN A 79 11.35 -3.21 4.93
CA GLN A 79 12.46 -4.03 5.43
C GLN A 79 12.03 -5.04 6.50
N SER A 80 10.77 -5.02 6.94
CA SER A 80 10.31 -5.93 7.98
C SER A 80 10.24 -7.37 7.43
N PRO A 81 10.63 -8.38 8.22
CA PRO A 81 10.52 -9.79 7.80
C PRO A 81 9.09 -10.15 7.40
N TYR A 82 8.11 -9.63 8.13
CA TYR A 82 6.70 -9.84 7.84
C TYR A 82 6.33 -9.34 6.44
N PHE A 83 6.69 -8.10 6.10
CA PHE A 83 6.41 -7.56 4.78
C PHE A 83 7.13 -8.35 3.68
N ILE A 84 8.40 -8.70 3.88
CA ILE A 84 9.19 -9.46 2.90
C ILE A 84 8.56 -10.83 2.61
N GLU A 85 8.04 -11.50 3.63
CA GLU A 85 7.40 -12.81 3.52
C GLU A 85 5.98 -12.75 2.92
N HIS A 86 5.26 -11.65 3.15
CA HIS A 86 3.82 -11.57 2.82
C HIS A 86 3.50 -10.63 1.66
N CYS A 87 4.46 -9.84 1.17
CA CYS A 87 4.26 -8.97 0.01
C CYS A 87 4.26 -9.78 -1.29
N VAL A 88 3.07 -9.99 -1.84
CA VAL A 88 2.88 -10.78 -3.07
C VAL A 88 2.81 -9.93 -4.34
N VAL A 89 2.54 -8.63 -4.21
CA VAL A 89 2.40 -7.74 -5.39
C VAL A 89 2.79 -6.29 -5.09
N VAL A 90 3.51 -5.70 -6.05
CA VAL A 90 3.74 -4.26 -6.13
C VAL A 90 3.20 -3.75 -7.47
N ALA A 91 2.14 -2.95 -7.42
CA ALA A 91 1.52 -2.32 -8.58
C ALA A 91 1.96 -0.86 -8.71
N ILE A 92 2.15 -0.39 -9.95
CA ILE A 92 2.46 1.01 -10.24
C ILE A 92 1.32 1.60 -11.06
N ASP A 93 0.54 2.49 -10.46
CA ASP A 93 -0.48 3.25 -11.17
C ASP A 93 0.18 4.37 -11.99
N LYS A 94 -0.39 4.66 -13.17
CA LYS A 94 0.12 5.64 -14.14
C LYS A 94 1.60 5.45 -14.45
N ALA A 95 2.03 4.22 -14.74
CA ALA A 95 3.43 3.89 -15.04
C ALA A 95 4.06 4.74 -16.18
N HIS A 96 3.23 5.33 -17.06
CA HIS A 96 3.70 6.29 -18.07
C HIS A 96 4.37 7.54 -17.46
N CYS A 97 4.09 7.90 -16.21
CA CYS A 97 4.73 9.02 -15.51
C CYS A 97 6.23 8.81 -15.22
N ILE A 98 6.75 7.59 -15.40
CA ILE A 98 8.17 7.28 -15.22
C ILE A 98 8.98 7.71 -16.46
N SER A 99 8.33 7.77 -17.61
CA SER A 99 8.96 8.01 -18.91
C SER A 99 9.12 9.50 -19.18
N THR A 100 10.31 9.92 -19.63
CA THR A 100 10.60 11.30 -20.06
C THR A 100 10.58 11.48 -21.59
N TRP A 101 10.02 10.50 -22.31
CA TRP A 101 10.05 10.42 -23.78
C TRP A 101 9.10 11.42 -24.43
#